data_AF-A0A6A6T9K6-F1
#
_entry.id   AF-A0A6A6T9K6-F1
#
_cell.length_a   1.000
_cell.length_b   1.000
_cell.length_c   1.000
_cell.angle_alpha   90.00
_cell.angle_beta   90.00
_cell.angle_gamma   90.00
#
_symmetry.space_group_name_H-M   'P 1'
#
loop_
_entity.id
_entity.type
_entity.pdbx_description
1 polymer ?
#
loop_
_entity_poly.entity_id
_entity_poly.type
_entity_poly.pdbx_seq_one_letter_code
_entity_poly.pdbx_strand_id
1 'polypeptide(L)'
;ATSTPITIIVNSLRDQTIAFTSSKDAPLSSIYTTLYTRAPWIQNSSYILTTTSRRSVSHSPTPISTLLTSPTDTFLPLRLTVPLCGGKGGFGSILRAQGGRMSSRKKTGDANGSSRNLDGRRLRTVTEAKALADYLAIKPDMEKKERDERRKRWEDIVASSERKQEEILNGRGDRRLDGNWVEDKEEAESKTREAVEKMVLAQRESSEEEEGEGKGVQAGPGASKAPAQRTMFGWEDEDEEFMSDSEEDEEVEEEDAKPTYEGKGKGK
;
A
#
# COMPACT_ATOMS: atom_id res chain seq x y z
N ALA A 1 -27.40 -39.93 49.22
CA ALA A 1 -26.88 -39.59 47.89
C ALA A 1 -25.85 -38.50 48.05
N THR A 2 -24.57 -38.80 47.80
CA THR A 2 -23.47 -37.85 47.92
C THR A 2 -23.54 -36.88 46.73
N SER A 3 -24.18 -35.73 46.95
CA SER A 3 -24.25 -34.67 45.95
C SER A 3 -22.82 -34.24 45.62
N THR A 4 -22.35 -34.48 44.39
CA THR A 4 -21.02 -34.05 43.99
C THR A 4 -20.98 -32.52 43.91
N PRO A 5 -20.00 -31.86 44.57
CA PRO A 5 -19.90 -30.41 44.53
C PRO A 5 -19.48 -29.96 43.14
N ILE A 6 -20.06 -28.85 42.68
CA ILE A 6 -19.71 -28.17 41.45
C ILE A 6 -19.35 -26.71 41.74
N THR A 7 -18.25 -26.24 41.17
CA THR A 7 -17.81 -24.85 41.28
C THR A 7 -18.41 -24.04 40.15
N ILE A 8 -19.24 -23.06 40.49
CA ILE A 8 -19.88 -22.18 39.52
C ILE A 8 -19.09 -20.87 39.48
N ILE A 9 -18.66 -20.48 38.29
CA ILE A 9 -17.87 -19.26 38.06
C ILE A 9 -18.70 -18.35 37.17
N VAL A 10 -19.14 -17.22 37.71
CA VAL A 10 -19.91 -16.22 36.97
C VAL A 10 -18.99 -15.06 36.60
N ASN A 11 -18.72 -14.91 35.31
CA ASN A 11 -17.96 -13.79 34.77
C ASN A 11 -18.89 -12.58 34.56
N SER A 12 -18.60 -11.47 35.24
CA SER A 12 -19.38 -10.23 35.24
C SER A 12 -18.73 -9.14 34.38
N LEU A 13 -19.51 -8.12 34.01
CA LEU A 13 -19.13 -7.01 33.14
C LEU A 13 -18.07 -6.04 33.69
N ARG A 14 -17.64 -6.19 34.95
CA ARG A 14 -16.69 -5.29 35.63
C ARG A 14 -15.42 -6.00 36.09
N ASP A 15 -15.03 -7.08 35.41
CA ASP A 15 -13.91 -7.95 35.79
C ASP A 15 -14.01 -8.58 37.20
N GLN A 16 -15.17 -8.43 37.85
CA GLN A 16 -15.50 -9.08 39.11
C GLN A 16 -16.05 -10.47 38.82
N THR A 17 -15.23 -11.48 39.07
CA THR A 17 -15.66 -12.88 38.95
C THR A 17 -16.30 -13.34 40.26
N ILE A 18 -17.53 -13.85 40.19
CA ILE A 18 -18.25 -14.39 41.35
C ILE A 18 -18.15 -15.91 41.29
N ALA A 19 -17.42 -16.52 42.22
CA ALA A 19 -17.25 -17.97 42.29
C ALA A 19 -17.89 -18.56 43.55
N PHE A 20 -18.76 -19.55 43.41
CA PHE A 20 -19.39 -20.24 44.54
C PHE A 20 -19.60 -21.72 44.25
N THR A 21 -19.67 -22.53 45.30
CA THR A 21 -19.92 -23.97 45.21
C THR A 21 -21.41 -24.25 45.29
N SER A 22 -21.91 -25.17 44.46
CA SER A 22 -23.27 -25.69 44.50
C SER A 22 -23.26 -27.22 44.35
N SER A 23 -24.42 -27.84 44.48
CA SER A 23 -24.63 -29.26 44.16
C SER A 23 -25.05 -29.43 42.70
N LYS A 24 -24.69 -30.55 42.04
CA LYS A 24 -25.21 -30.89 40.70
C LYS A 24 -26.73 -31.09 40.67
N ASP A 25 -27.32 -31.51 41.79
CA ASP A 25 -28.76 -31.77 41.93
C ASP A 25 -29.54 -30.53 42.40
N ALA A 26 -28.84 -29.46 42.78
CA ALA A 26 -29.51 -28.23 43.19
C ALA A 26 -30.28 -27.62 42.00
N PRO A 27 -31.41 -26.94 42.27
CA PRO A 27 -32.17 -26.28 41.23
C PRO A 27 -31.42 -25.05 40.70
N LEU A 28 -31.64 -24.68 39.44
CA LEU A 28 -31.05 -23.47 38.84
C LEU A 28 -31.44 -22.20 39.60
N SER A 29 -32.60 -22.17 40.25
CA SER A 29 -33.01 -21.06 41.13
C SER A 29 -32.00 -20.76 42.24
N SER A 30 -31.27 -21.78 42.73
CA SER A 30 -30.20 -21.62 43.74
C SER A 30 -29.04 -20.75 43.23
N ILE A 31 -28.71 -20.82 41.93
CA ILE A 31 -27.68 -19.97 41.30
C ILE A 31 -28.09 -18.50 41.37
N TYR A 32 -29.37 -18.22 41.18
CA TYR A 32 -29.89 -16.86 41.22
C TYR A 32 -29.96 -16.28 42.63
N THR A 33 -30.36 -17.09 43.62
CA THR A 33 -30.40 -16.62 45.01
C THR A 33 -28.99 -16.28 45.50
N THR A 34 -27.98 -17.11 45.22
CA THR A 34 -26.59 -16.82 45.57
C THR A 34 -26.04 -15.61 44.81
N LEU A 35 -26.41 -15.45 43.53
CA LEU A 35 -26.06 -14.27 42.74
C LEU A 35 -26.65 -12.99 43.32
N TYR A 36 -27.92 -12.99 43.73
CA TYR A 36 -28.56 -11.82 44.33
C TYR A 36 -27.98 -11.44 45.68
N THR A 37 -27.55 -12.42 46.49
CA THR A 37 -26.84 -12.15 47.75
C THR A 37 -25.47 -11.53 47.52
N ARG A 38 -24.74 -11.99 46.49
CA ARG A 38 -23.37 -11.54 46.23
C ARG A 38 -23.27 -10.30 45.34
N ALA A 39 -24.27 -10.05 44.51
CA ALA A 39 -24.33 -8.95 43.58
C ALA A 39 -25.74 -8.32 43.55
N PRO A 40 -26.07 -7.51 44.57
CA PRO A 40 -27.39 -6.88 44.68
C PRO A 40 -27.73 -5.95 43.51
N TRP A 41 -26.72 -5.35 42.86
CA TRP A 41 -26.92 -4.46 41.71
C TRP A 41 -27.58 -5.13 40.51
N ILE A 42 -27.52 -6.47 40.41
CA ILE A 42 -28.12 -7.25 39.32
C ILE A 42 -29.65 -7.19 39.39
N GLN A 43 -30.24 -7.09 40.60
CA GLN A 43 -31.69 -7.15 40.82
C GLN A 43 -32.46 -6.06 40.06
N ASN A 44 -31.86 -4.88 39.91
CA ASN A 44 -32.49 -3.72 39.26
C ASN A 44 -32.12 -3.59 37.77
N SER A 45 -31.29 -4.49 37.25
CA SER A 45 -30.81 -4.44 35.87
C SER A 45 -31.40 -5.60 35.07
N SER A 46 -31.71 -5.38 33.79
CA SER A 46 -31.92 -6.49 32.88
C SER A 46 -30.60 -7.21 32.66
N TYR A 47 -30.58 -8.53 32.75
CA TYR A 47 -29.39 -9.34 32.49
C TYR A 47 -29.76 -10.68 31.87
N ILE A 48 -28.79 -11.31 31.24
CA ILE A 48 -28.88 -12.62 30.62
C ILE A 48 -27.70 -13.44 31.11
N LEU A 49 -27.99 -14.59 31.70
CA LEU A 49 -27.01 -15.54 32.20
C LEU A 49 -26.88 -16.70 31.20
N THR A 50 -25.68 -16.88 30.64
CA THR A 50 -25.41 -17.91 29.62
C THR A 50 -24.24 -18.79 29.99
N THR A 51 -24.28 -20.07 29.63
CA THR A 51 -23.10 -20.96 29.68
C THR A 51 -22.10 -20.63 28.56
N THR A 52 -20.91 -21.25 28.59
CA THR A 52 -19.94 -21.19 27.47
C THR A 52 -20.53 -21.68 26.14
N SER A 53 -21.45 -22.65 26.19
CA SER A 53 -22.19 -23.15 25.02
C SER A 53 -23.35 -22.27 24.59
N ARG A 54 -23.43 -21.02 25.09
CA ARG A 54 -24.51 -20.04 24.83
C ARG A 54 -25.91 -20.56 25.18
N ARG A 55 -26.03 -21.53 26.10
CA ARG A 55 -27.33 -21.94 26.64
C ARG A 55 -27.76 -20.94 27.69
N SER A 56 -28.99 -20.45 27.59
CA SER A 56 -29.58 -19.57 28.61
C SER A 56 -29.86 -20.36 29.87
N VAL A 57 -29.42 -19.82 31.01
CA VAL A 57 -29.82 -20.30 32.33
C VAL A 57 -31.17 -19.67 32.63
N SER A 58 -32.21 -20.45 32.93
CA SER A 58 -33.53 -19.92 33.31
C SER A 58 -33.78 -20.07 34.81
N HIS A 59 -34.73 -19.30 35.34
CA HIS A 59 -35.26 -19.49 36.70
C HIS A 59 -36.18 -20.71 36.75
N SER A 60 -35.60 -21.91 36.64
CA SER A 60 -36.36 -23.18 36.68
C SER A 60 -35.91 -24.07 37.84
N PRO A 61 -36.77 -25.01 38.28
CA PRO A 61 -36.41 -26.01 39.28
C PRO A 61 -35.57 -27.16 38.72
N THR A 62 -35.20 -27.11 37.43
CA THR A 62 -34.37 -28.16 36.81
C THR A 62 -32.98 -28.20 37.45
N PRO A 63 -32.32 -29.37 37.50
CA PRO A 63 -31.04 -29.50 38.16
C PRO A 63 -29.92 -28.85 37.34
N ILE A 64 -28.88 -28.38 38.04
CA ILE A 64 -27.70 -27.74 37.42
C ILE A 64 -26.97 -28.69 36.48
N SER A 65 -27.06 -30.01 36.72
CA SER A 65 -26.54 -31.05 35.83
C SER A 65 -27.01 -30.92 34.37
N THR A 66 -28.20 -30.36 34.12
CA THR A 66 -28.73 -30.12 32.76
C THR A 66 -27.91 -29.13 31.93
N LEU A 67 -27.14 -28.25 32.58
CA LEU A 67 -26.29 -27.28 31.91
C LEU A 67 -24.89 -27.80 31.58
N LEU A 68 -24.50 -28.93 32.18
CA LEU A 68 -23.18 -29.51 31.99
C LEU A 68 -23.07 -30.19 30.62
N THR A 69 -21.86 -30.14 30.06
CA THR A 69 -21.58 -30.83 28.80
C THR A 69 -21.23 -32.29 29.07
N SER A 70 -20.49 -32.54 30.16
CA SER A 70 -20.18 -33.88 30.65
C SER A 70 -20.67 -34.05 32.10
N PRO A 71 -21.18 -35.24 32.50
CA PRO A 71 -21.54 -35.52 33.88
C PRO A 71 -20.34 -35.50 34.84
N THR A 72 -19.11 -35.62 34.32
CA THR A 72 -17.87 -35.56 35.10
C THR A 72 -17.38 -34.15 35.38
N ASP A 73 -17.97 -33.12 34.77
CA ASP A 73 -17.53 -31.74 34.94
C ASP A 73 -17.65 -31.29 36.41
N THR A 74 -16.60 -30.64 36.90
CA THR A 74 -16.48 -30.10 38.26
C THR A 74 -16.65 -28.59 38.31
N PHE A 75 -16.65 -27.92 37.15
CA PHE A 75 -16.79 -26.49 37.02
C PHE A 75 -17.88 -26.12 36.00
N LEU A 76 -18.66 -25.09 36.31
CA LEU A 76 -19.68 -24.53 35.43
C LEU A 76 -19.38 -23.03 35.19
N PRO A 77 -18.79 -22.69 34.04
CA PRO A 77 -18.57 -21.30 33.66
C PRO A 77 -19.87 -20.68 33.14
N LEU A 78 -20.27 -19.59 33.77
CA LEU A 78 -21.42 -18.77 33.41
C LEU A 78 -20.94 -17.36 33.07
N ARG A 79 -21.59 -16.75 32.09
CA ARG A 79 -21.35 -15.39 31.66
C ARG A 79 -22.59 -14.57 31.94
N LEU A 80 -22.42 -13.52 32.73
CA LEU A 80 -23.44 -12.52 32.98
C LEU A 80 -23.29 -11.41 31.95
N THR A 81 -24.32 -11.22 31.12
CA THR A 81 -24.36 -10.15 30.13
C THR A 81 -25.54 -9.23 30.41
N VAL A 82 -25.33 -7.93 30.32
CA VAL A 82 -26.39 -6.94 30.44
C VAL A 82 -26.79 -6.55 29.02
N PRO A 83 -28.03 -6.81 28.57
CA PRO A 83 -28.51 -6.26 27.31
C PRO A 83 -28.49 -4.74 27.43
N LEU A 84 -27.61 -4.12 26.66
CA LEU A 84 -27.61 -2.67 26.52
C LEU A 84 -28.87 -2.31 25.73
N CYS A 85 -29.63 -1.32 26.22
CA CYS A 85 -30.71 -0.67 25.49
C CYS A 85 -30.09 0.02 24.26
N GLY A 86 -29.93 -0.73 23.18
CA GLY A 86 -29.20 -0.30 22.00
C GLY A 86 -29.89 0.82 21.23
N GLY A 87 -29.09 1.78 20.77
CA GLY A 87 -29.37 2.53 19.55
C GLY A 87 -28.95 1.68 18.34
N LYS A 88 -29.90 1.30 17.50
CA LYS A 88 -29.71 0.45 16.31
C LYS A 88 -28.99 1.24 15.18
N GLY A 89 -27.73 1.67 15.36
CA GLY A 89 -27.18 2.77 14.54
C GLY A 89 -25.92 2.53 13.71
N GLY A 90 -25.07 1.56 14.04
CA GLY A 90 -23.71 1.48 13.45
C GLY A 90 -23.56 0.49 12.30
N PHE A 91 -24.07 -0.73 12.44
CA PHE A 91 -23.78 -1.78 11.46
C PHE A 91 -24.43 -1.50 10.09
N GLY A 92 -25.69 -1.05 10.06
CA GLY A 92 -26.36 -0.70 8.81
C GLY A 92 -25.76 0.53 8.12
N SER A 93 -25.25 1.51 8.88
CA SER A 93 -24.54 2.66 8.31
C SER A 93 -23.18 2.27 7.76
N ILE A 94 -22.44 1.38 8.43
CA ILE A 94 -21.20 0.77 7.92
C ILE A 94 -21.47 -0.02 6.63
N LEU A 95 -22.53 -0.83 6.59
CA LEU A 95 -22.90 -1.57 5.38
C LEU A 95 -23.26 -0.65 4.22
N ARG A 96 -24.02 0.43 4.46
CA ARG A 96 -24.32 1.43 3.43
C ARG A 96 -23.06 2.17 2.97
N ALA A 97 -22.17 2.53 3.90
CA ALA A 97 -20.90 3.17 3.58
C ALA A 97 -19.98 2.26 2.76
N GLN A 98 -19.89 0.97 3.08
CA GLN A 98 -19.12 -0.01 2.29
C GLN A 98 -19.76 -0.27 0.92
N GLY A 99 -21.09 -0.45 0.85
CA GLY A 99 -21.81 -0.67 -0.41
C GLY A 99 -21.64 0.46 -1.41
N GLY A 100 -21.66 1.72 -0.95
CA GLY A 100 -21.38 2.88 -1.80
C GLY A 100 -19.97 2.88 -2.41
N ARG A 101 -18.97 2.39 -1.66
CA ARG A 101 -17.56 2.32 -2.12
C ARG A 101 -17.35 1.23 -3.17
N MET A 102 -18.09 0.13 -3.08
CA MET A 102 -17.99 -0.98 -4.05
C MET A 102 -18.69 -0.64 -5.37
N SER A 103 -19.74 0.18 -5.32
CA SER A 103 -20.50 0.63 -6.49
C SER A 103 -19.70 1.60 -7.39
N SER A 104 -18.97 2.56 -6.81
CA SER A 104 -18.25 3.57 -7.60
C SER A 104 -17.01 3.02 -8.30
N ARG A 105 -16.28 2.08 -7.68
CA ARG A 105 -15.06 1.48 -8.25
C ARG A 105 -15.33 0.59 -9.48
N LYS A 106 -16.55 0.09 -9.66
CA LYS A 106 -16.89 -0.78 -10.79
C LYS A 106 -17.15 -0.04 -12.11
N LYS A 107 -17.31 1.29 -12.07
CA LYS A 107 -17.59 2.09 -13.28
C LYS A 107 -16.34 2.51 -14.06
N THR A 108 -15.16 2.47 -13.44
CA THR A 108 -13.93 3.04 -14.02
C THR A 108 -12.93 2.00 -14.54
N GLY A 109 -13.13 0.71 -14.26
CA GLY A 109 -12.29 -0.36 -14.80
C GLY A 109 -13.05 -1.15 -15.84
N ASP A 110 -12.43 -1.43 -16.98
CA ASP A 110 -12.91 -2.29 -18.07
C ASP A 110 -13.43 -3.63 -17.55
N ALA A 111 -14.67 -3.63 -17.07
CA ALA A 111 -15.34 -4.80 -16.51
C ALA A 111 -15.57 -5.88 -17.58
N ASN A 112 -15.42 -5.51 -18.85
CA ASN A 112 -15.62 -6.36 -20.01
C ASN A 112 -14.34 -7.07 -20.47
N GLY A 113 -13.17 -6.75 -19.90
CA GLY A 113 -11.93 -7.43 -20.31
C GLY A 113 -11.86 -8.92 -19.94
N SER A 114 -12.71 -9.36 -19.01
CA SER A 114 -12.74 -10.75 -18.56
C SER A 114 -13.71 -11.65 -19.33
N SER A 115 -14.67 -11.08 -20.09
CA SER A 115 -15.54 -11.90 -20.93
C SER A 115 -14.75 -12.49 -22.09
N ARG A 116 -15.23 -13.64 -22.57
CA ARG A 116 -14.65 -14.38 -23.69
C ARG A 116 -15.50 -14.13 -24.93
N ASN A 117 -14.86 -14.12 -26.10
CA ASN A 117 -15.54 -14.13 -27.39
C ASN A 117 -16.12 -15.52 -27.68
N LEU A 118 -16.93 -15.64 -28.73
CA LEU A 118 -17.48 -16.93 -29.19
C LEU A 118 -16.38 -17.94 -29.56
N ASP A 119 -15.18 -17.46 -29.91
CA ASP A 119 -13.99 -18.27 -30.17
C ASP A 119 -13.21 -18.67 -28.89
N GLY A 120 -13.75 -18.37 -27.70
CA GLY A 120 -13.14 -18.75 -26.42
C GLY A 120 -11.92 -17.91 -25.99
N ARG A 121 -11.47 -16.93 -26.79
CA ARG A 121 -10.41 -15.97 -26.44
C ARG A 121 -10.94 -14.86 -25.53
N ARG A 122 -10.15 -14.39 -24.57
CA ARG A 122 -10.54 -13.28 -23.68
C ARG A 122 -10.49 -11.95 -24.43
N LEU A 123 -11.40 -11.03 -24.14
CA LEU A 123 -11.43 -9.72 -24.80
C LEU A 123 -10.13 -8.92 -24.58
N ARG A 124 -9.49 -9.06 -23.40
CA ARG A 124 -8.17 -8.44 -23.10
C ARG A 124 -7.08 -8.81 -24.09
N THR A 125 -6.91 -10.10 -24.39
CA THR A 125 -5.83 -10.55 -25.29
C THR A 125 -6.10 -10.10 -26.72
N VAL A 126 -7.37 -9.97 -27.11
CA VAL A 126 -7.76 -9.46 -28.42
C VAL A 126 -7.52 -7.95 -28.52
N THR A 127 -7.80 -7.18 -27.46
CA THR A 127 -7.50 -5.74 -27.45
C THR A 127 -6.00 -5.47 -27.43
N GLU A 128 -5.23 -6.25 -26.68
CA GLU A 128 -3.76 -6.16 -26.64
C GLU A 128 -3.16 -6.51 -28.00
N ALA A 129 -3.61 -7.59 -28.64
CA ALA A 129 -3.15 -7.96 -29.98
C ALA A 129 -3.49 -6.90 -31.04
N LYS A 130 -4.66 -6.26 -30.95
CA LYS A 130 -5.03 -5.15 -31.84
C LYS A 130 -4.13 -3.94 -31.64
N ALA A 131 -3.89 -3.54 -30.38
CA ALA A 131 -2.99 -2.44 -30.08
C ALA A 131 -1.57 -2.68 -30.57
N LEU A 132 -1.06 -3.92 -30.45
CA LEU A 132 0.24 -4.31 -31.00
C LEU A 132 0.27 -4.28 -32.53
N ALA A 133 -0.80 -4.75 -33.19
CA ALA A 133 -0.91 -4.69 -34.64
C ALA A 133 -0.95 -3.24 -35.16
N ASP A 134 -1.72 -2.37 -34.50
CA ASP A 134 -1.79 -0.95 -34.83
C ASP A 134 -0.42 -0.27 -34.63
N TYR A 135 0.29 -0.61 -33.56
CA TYR A 135 1.65 -0.10 -33.32
C TYR A 135 2.64 -0.55 -34.41
N LEU A 136 2.61 -1.82 -34.81
CA LEU A 136 3.44 -2.35 -35.89
C LEU A 136 3.10 -1.71 -37.24
N ALA A 137 1.82 -1.40 -37.49
CA ALA A 137 1.38 -0.71 -38.70
C ALA A 137 1.85 0.76 -38.72
N ILE A 138 1.90 1.43 -37.56
CA ILE A 138 2.32 2.84 -37.43
C ILE A 138 3.86 2.99 -37.45
N LYS A 139 4.61 1.98 -37.00
CA LYS A 139 6.08 1.98 -36.95
C LYS A 139 6.77 2.45 -38.25
N PRO A 140 6.46 1.92 -39.45
CA PRO A 140 7.12 2.35 -40.68
C PRO A 140 6.82 3.82 -41.06
N ASP A 141 5.63 4.33 -40.72
CA ASP A 141 5.26 5.72 -41.01
C ASP A 141 5.92 6.68 -40.01
N MET A 142 6.10 6.26 -38.76
CA MET A 142 6.87 7.01 -37.77
C MET A 142 8.36 7.07 -38.14
N GLU A 143 8.93 5.95 -38.60
CA GLU A 143 10.33 5.88 -39.02
C GLU A 143 10.60 6.72 -40.28
N LYS A 144 9.67 6.74 -41.25
CA LYS A 144 9.77 7.63 -42.43
C LYS A 144 9.75 9.10 -42.00
N LYS A 145 8.84 9.48 -41.11
CA LYS A 145 8.78 10.86 -40.58
C LYS A 145 10.07 11.25 -39.87
N GLU A 146 10.62 10.36 -39.04
CA GLU A 146 11.90 10.62 -38.37
C GLU A 146 13.06 10.75 -39.37
N ARG A 147 13.12 9.89 -40.40
CA ARG A 147 14.13 10.00 -41.46
C ARG A 147 13.97 11.29 -42.27
N ASP A 148 12.76 11.74 -42.52
CA ASP A 148 12.49 13.00 -43.24
C ASP A 148 12.85 14.22 -42.40
N GLU A 149 12.56 14.21 -41.10
CA GLU A 149 13.01 15.25 -40.18
C GLU A 149 14.54 15.26 -40.04
N ARG A 150 15.18 14.10 -39.95
CA ARG A 150 16.63 13.97 -39.93
C ARG A 150 17.22 14.54 -41.22
N ARG A 151 16.67 14.21 -42.39
CA ARG A 151 17.11 14.77 -43.68
C ARG A 151 16.96 16.29 -43.71
N LYS A 152 15.83 16.84 -43.28
CA LYS A 152 15.63 18.30 -43.20
C LYS A 152 16.64 18.97 -42.28
N ARG A 153 16.93 18.39 -41.10
CA ARG A 153 17.96 18.90 -40.19
C ARG A 153 19.35 18.88 -40.84
N TRP A 154 19.68 17.81 -41.57
CA TRP A 154 20.93 17.72 -42.33
C TRP A 154 21.00 18.76 -43.46
N GLU A 155 19.92 18.92 -44.22
CA GLU A 155 19.80 19.92 -45.28
C GLU A 155 19.96 21.34 -44.73
N ASP A 156 19.36 21.65 -43.58
CA ASP A 156 19.52 22.93 -42.89
C ASP A 156 20.96 23.17 -42.41
N ILE A 157 21.62 22.14 -41.87
CA ILE A 157 23.03 22.21 -41.45
C ILE A 157 23.93 22.45 -42.66
N VAL A 158 23.73 21.70 -43.76
CA VAL A 158 24.49 21.87 -45.00
C VAL A 158 24.26 23.27 -45.57
N ALA A 159 23.02 23.73 -45.68
CA ALA A 159 22.69 25.07 -46.16
C ALA A 159 23.28 26.18 -45.28
N SER A 160 23.29 25.99 -43.95
CA SER A 160 23.94 26.95 -43.04
C SER A 160 25.47 26.92 -43.15
N SER A 161 26.05 25.76 -43.46
CA SER A 161 27.50 25.59 -43.65
C SER A 161 27.93 26.16 -45.00
N GLU A 162 27.15 25.95 -46.05
CA GLU A 162 27.35 26.52 -47.38
C GLU A 162 27.22 28.04 -47.33
N ARG A 163 26.20 28.60 -46.65
CA ARG A 163 26.11 30.05 -46.42
C ARG A 163 27.32 30.59 -45.67
N LYS A 164 27.79 29.92 -44.62
CA LYS A 164 29.02 30.30 -43.90
C LYS A 164 30.25 30.19 -44.80
N GLN A 165 30.34 29.18 -45.66
CA GLN A 165 31.44 29.00 -46.60
C GLN A 165 31.41 30.07 -47.70
N GLU A 166 30.24 30.42 -48.23
CA GLU A 166 30.05 31.53 -49.16
C GLU A 166 30.36 32.87 -48.49
N GLU A 167 29.99 33.08 -47.24
CA GLU A 167 30.38 34.25 -46.44
C GLU A 167 31.89 34.29 -46.20
N ILE A 168 32.55 33.15 -45.98
CA ILE A 168 34.02 33.09 -45.83
C ILE A 168 34.74 33.28 -47.17
N LEU A 169 34.19 32.75 -48.26
CA LEU A 169 34.77 32.83 -49.60
C LEU A 169 34.56 34.21 -50.25
N ASN A 170 33.37 34.80 -50.07
CA ASN A 170 33.02 36.14 -50.52
C ASN A 170 33.48 37.22 -49.52
N GLY A 171 33.64 36.86 -48.25
CA GLY A 171 34.19 37.69 -47.18
C GLY A 171 35.72 37.74 -47.24
N ARG A 172 36.25 38.38 -48.28
CA ARG A 172 37.62 38.90 -48.24
C ARG A 172 37.69 40.03 -47.19
N GLY A 173 38.05 39.67 -45.96
CA GLY A 173 38.86 40.56 -45.12
C GLY A 173 38.19 41.28 -43.95
N ASP A 174 37.22 40.68 -43.25
CA ASP A 174 36.88 41.18 -41.90
C ASP A 174 36.91 40.05 -40.86
N ARG A 175 38.09 39.84 -40.28
CA ARG A 175 38.32 39.04 -39.08
C ARG A 175 38.39 39.96 -37.85
N ARG A 176 37.43 40.87 -37.69
CA ARG A 176 37.23 41.53 -36.40
C ARG A 176 36.41 40.61 -35.50
N LEU A 177 37.02 40.21 -34.39
CA LEU A 177 36.33 39.50 -33.31
C LEU A 177 35.09 40.29 -32.91
N ASP A 178 33.95 39.61 -32.82
CA ASP A 178 32.66 40.21 -32.47
C ASP A 178 32.76 40.85 -31.08
N GLY A 179 32.52 42.15 -31.00
CA GLY A 179 32.70 42.94 -29.77
C GLY A 179 31.84 42.40 -28.62
N ASN A 180 30.64 41.93 -28.94
CA ASN A 180 29.74 41.31 -27.98
C ASN A 180 30.30 40.01 -27.41
N TRP A 181 31.05 39.23 -28.21
CA TRP A 181 31.68 38.00 -27.71
C TRP A 181 32.80 38.32 -26.72
N VAL A 182 33.57 39.38 -26.98
CA VAL A 182 34.64 39.85 -26.08
C VAL A 182 34.05 40.36 -24.78
N GLU A 183 32.97 41.16 -24.83
CA GLU A 183 32.25 41.66 -23.66
C GLU A 183 31.63 40.52 -22.84
N ASP A 184 30.95 39.55 -23.46
CA ASP A 184 30.38 38.39 -22.77
C ASP A 184 31.46 37.51 -22.11
N LYS A 185 32.61 37.36 -22.77
CA LYS A 185 33.78 36.66 -22.21
C LYS A 185 34.32 37.40 -21.00
N GLU A 186 34.45 38.72 -21.09
CA GLU A 186 34.94 39.58 -20.02
C GLU A 186 33.97 39.63 -18.83
N GLU A 187 32.66 39.65 -19.06
CA GLU A 187 31.64 39.57 -17.99
C GLU A 187 31.67 38.22 -17.26
N ALA A 188 31.86 37.10 -17.97
CA ALA A 188 31.99 35.78 -17.36
C ALA A 188 33.30 35.67 -16.54
N GLU A 189 34.39 36.22 -17.06
CA GLU A 189 35.67 36.30 -16.33
C GLU A 189 35.58 37.24 -15.13
N SER A 190 34.82 38.34 -15.22
CA SER A 190 34.57 39.26 -14.12
C SER A 190 33.75 38.60 -13.01
N LYS A 191 32.66 37.91 -13.35
CA LYS A 191 31.84 37.15 -12.37
C LYS A 191 32.63 36.07 -11.64
N THR A 192 33.53 35.35 -12.34
CA THR A 192 34.36 34.32 -11.71
C THR A 192 35.42 34.93 -10.80
N ARG A 193 36.04 36.06 -11.18
CA ARG A 193 36.98 36.81 -10.32
C ARG A 193 36.28 37.35 -9.07
N GLU A 194 35.09 37.92 -9.20
CA GLU A 194 34.32 38.45 -8.07
C GLU A 194 33.91 37.34 -7.08
N ALA A 195 33.56 36.15 -7.58
CA ALA A 195 33.24 34.99 -6.74
C ALA A 195 34.47 34.50 -5.94
N VAL A 196 35.65 34.49 -6.55
CA VAL A 196 36.90 34.10 -5.89
C VAL A 196 37.32 35.14 -4.85
N GLU A 197 37.19 36.43 -5.15
CA GLU A 197 37.53 37.51 -4.21
C GLU A 197 36.64 37.49 -2.96
N LYS A 198 35.34 37.27 -3.13
CA LYS A 198 34.41 37.11 -1.99
C LYS A 198 34.73 35.88 -1.13
N MET A 199 35.18 34.77 -1.74
CA MET A 199 35.58 33.58 -0.98
C MET A 199 36.84 33.84 -0.13
N VAL A 200 37.83 34.56 -0.66
CA VAL A 200 39.06 34.89 0.06
C VAL A 200 38.80 35.87 1.21
N LEU A 201 37.91 36.84 1.02
CA LEU A 201 37.53 37.78 2.07
C LEU A 201 36.80 37.08 3.23
N ALA A 202 35.85 36.19 2.92
CA ALA A 202 35.13 35.40 3.92
C ALA A 202 36.05 34.43 4.70
N GLN A 203 37.08 33.89 4.05
CA GLN A 203 38.08 33.04 4.71
C GLN A 203 38.97 33.84 5.67
N ARG A 204 39.23 35.12 5.37
CA ARG A 204 40.02 36.00 6.23
C ARG A 204 39.21 36.47 7.45
N GLU A 205 37.94 36.82 7.26
CA GLU A 205 37.05 37.25 8.33
C GLU A 205 36.74 36.10 9.33
N SER A 206 36.68 34.85 8.86
CA SER A 206 36.55 33.66 9.70
C SER A 206 37.80 33.35 10.56
N SER A 207 38.93 34.03 10.36
CA SER A 207 40.19 33.77 11.10
C SER A 207 40.46 34.74 12.25
N GLU A 208 39.64 35.80 12.43
CA GLU A 208 39.83 36.85 13.44
C GLU A 208 38.80 36.79 14.59
N GLU A 209 37.90 35.80 14.62
CA GLU A 209 36.90 35.60 15.69
C GLU A 209 36.94 34.18 16.29
N GLU A 210 37.98 33.81 17.04
CA GLU A 210 37.90 32.69 17.99
C GLU A 210 38.83 32.87 19.23
N GLU A 211 38.40 33.66 20.22
CA GLU A 211 38.82 33.54 21.63
C GLU A 211 37.66 33.94 22.58
N GLY A 212 37.26 33.06 23.51
CA GLY A 212 36.51 33.41 24.74
C GLY A 212 35.16 32.70 24.99
N GLU A 213 35.11 31.89 26.05
CA GLU A 213 34.07 30.92 26.45
C GLU A 213 32.70 31.46 26.95
N GLY A 214 31.67 30.58 26.98
CA GLY A 214 30.80 30.47 28.17
C GLY A 214 29.27 30.32 28.03
N LYS A 215 28.78 29.10 27.76
CA LYS A 215 27.50 28.43 28.19
C LYS A 215 26.20 29.25 28.47
N GLY A 216 25.11 28.86 27.78
CA GLY A 216 23.72 29.06 28.21
C GLY A 216 22.68 28.30 27.36
N VAL A 217 21.98 27.35 27.98
CA VAL A 217 21.05 26.32 27.42
C VAL A 217 19.74 26.89 26.80
N GLN A 218 19.25 26.34 25.66
CA GLN A 218 17.90 25.73 25.50
C GLN A 218 17.54 25.28 24.05
N ALA A 219 17.14 23.99 23.96
CA ALA A 219 16.12 23.33 23.09
C ALA A 219 16.07 23.53 21.55
N GLY A 220 16.19 22.42 20.80
CA GLY A 220 16.13 22.30 19.31
C GLY A 220 14.72 22.14 18.70
N PRO A 221 14.47 21.35 17.63
CA PRO A 221 15.36 20.67 16.66
C PRO A 221 15.03 21.01 15.18
N GLY A 222 15.92 20.70 14.22
CA GLY A 222 15.60 20.81 12.79
C GLY A 222 16.80 20.69 11.87
N ALA A 223 17.22 19.46 11.58
CA ALA A 223 18.29 19.14 10.65
C ALA A 223 17.97 19.60 9.22
N SER A 224 18.92 20.29 8.57
CA SER A 224 18.95 20.45 7.11
C SER A 224 20.33 20.06 6.57
N LYS A 225 20.31 19.01 5.75
CA LYS A 225 21.41 18.33 5.05
C LYS A 225 22.46 19.27 4.42
N ALA A 226 23.71 18.81 4.44
CA ALA A 226 24.79 19.25 3.55
C ALA A 226 24.43 19.00 2.07
N PRO A 227 24.82 19.87 1.12
CA PRO A 227 24.50 19.70 -0.28
C PRO A 227 25.33 18.56 -0.90
N ALA A 228 24.64 17.57 -1.46
CA ALA A 228 25.22 16.51 -2.24
C ALA A 228 25.84 17.05 -3.55
N GLN A 229 26.98 16.49 -3.88
CA GLN A 229 27.73 16.72 -5.12
C GLN A 229 26.85 16.26 -6.30
N ARG A 230 26.67 17.12 -7.30
CA ARG A 230 25.88 16.82 -8.50
C ARG A 230 26.67 15.84 -9.35
N THR A 231 26.20 14.60 -9.48
CA THR A 231 26.63 13.67 -10.51
C THR A 231 26.13 14.19 -11.87
N MET A 232 27.05 14.35 -12.83
CA MET A 232 26.68 14.53 -14.24
C MET A 232 25.99 13.25 -14.71
N PHE A 233 24.79 13.41 -15.27
CA PHE A 233 24.06 12.36 -15.96
C PHE A 233 24.62 12.23 -17.38
N GLY A 234 25.06 11.04 -17.79
CA GLY A 234 25.16 10.67 -19.21
C GLY A 234 26.52 10.30 -19.79
N TRP A 235 27.33 9.44 -19.14
CA TRP A 235 28.55 8.86 -19.75
C TRP A 235 28.94 7.46 -19.23
N GLU A 236 28.01 6.61 -18.74
CA GLU A 236 28.46 5.32 -18.16
C GLU A 236 27.45 4.14 -18.23
N ASP A 237 26.45 4.13 -19.12
CA ASP A 237 25.42 3.06 -19.11
C ASP A 237 24.92 2.60 -20.50
N GLU A 238 25.73 2.73 -21.57
CA GLU A 238 25.32 2.32 -22.93
C GLU A 238 26.12 1.14 -23.54
N ASP A 239 27.11 0.56 -22.87
CA ASP A 239 28.00 -0.44 -23.49
C ASP A 239 27.96 -1.87 -22.92
N GLU A 240 27.12 -2.19 -21.92
CA GLU A 240 27.11 -3.55 -21.31
C GLU A 240 25.98 -4.50 -21.78
N GLU A 241 24.98 -4.05 -22.56
CA GLU A 241 23.87 -4.93 -22.99
C GLU A 241 24.02 -5.50 -24.43
N PHE A 242 25.16 -5.33 -25.10
CA PHE A 242 25.35 -5.80 -26.48
C PHE A 242 25.92 -7.23 -26.63
N MET A 243 26.29 -7.94 -25.56
CA MET A 243 26.93 -9.26 -25.72
C MET A 243 26.49 -10.28 -24.66
N SER A 244 25.38 -10.97 -24.89
CA SER A 244 25.22 -12.37 -24.45
C SER A 244 24.17 -13.08 -25.29
N ASP A 245 24.61 -13.51 -26.47
CA ASP A 245 24.05 -14.63 -27.20
C ASP A 245 24.78 -15.89 -26.70
N SER A 246 24.05 -16.81 -26.06
CA SER A 246 24.55 -18.15 -25.77
C SER A 246 23.41 -19.13 -25.93
N GLU A 247 23.48 -19.83 -27.05
CA GLU A 247 22.77 -21.06 -27.40
C GLU A 247 22.94 -22.11 -26.29
N GLU A 248 21.84 -22.72 -25.85
CA GLU A 248 21.85 -24.09 -25.34
C GLU A 248 20.48 -24.74 -25.64
N ASP A 249 20.52 -25.75 -26.51
CA ASP A 249 19.42 -26.61 -26.92
C ASP A 249 18.92 -27.46 -25.74
N GLU A 250 17.62 -27.46 -25.47
CA GLU A 250 16.95 -28.54 -24.72
C GLU A 250 15.75 -29.07 -25.51
N GLU A 251 15.85 -30.36 -25.85
CA GLU A 251 14.89 -31.18 -26.57
C GLU A 251 13.49 -31.20 -25.93
N VAL A 252 12.48 -31.13 -26.79
CA VAL A 252 11.06 -31.25 -26.47
C VAL A 252 10.71 -32.74 -26.36
N GLU A 253 10.40 -33.24 -25.17
CA GLU A 253 9.59 -34.45 -25.00
C GLU A 253 8.13 -34.08 -24.69
N GLU A 254 7.24 -34.44 -25.62
CA GLU A 254 5.80 -34.52 -25.40
C GLU A 254 5.48 -35.69 -24.46
N GLU A 255 4.86 -35.43 -23.31
CA GLU A 255 3.97 -36.41 -22.69
C GLU A 255 2.60 -35.80 -22.37
N ASP A 256 1.62 -36.32 -23.10
CA ASP A 256 0.19 -36.04 -23.07
C ASP A 256 -0.42 -36.59 -21.77
N ALA A 257 -0.83 -35.72 -20.85
CA ALA A 257 -1.63 -36.11 -19.69
C ALA A 257 -2.90 -35.26 -19.60
N LYS A 258 -3.98 -35.74 -20.23
CA LYS A 258 -5.35 -35.22 -20.05
C LYS A 258 -5.90 -35.58 -18.67
N PRO A 259 -6.27 -34.63 -17.80
CA PRO A 259 -7.16 -34.93 -16.68
C PRO A 259 -8.62 -34.94 -17.18
N THR A 260 -9.22 -36.13 -17.15
CA THR A 260 -10.66 -36.34 -17.27
C THR A 260 -11.38 -35.73 -16.06
N TYR A 261 -12.31 -34.79 -16.30
CA TYR A 261 -13.19 -34.25 -15.27
C TYR A 261 -14.62 -34.72 -15.51
N GLU A 262 -15.12 -35.62 -14.66
CA GLU A 262 -16.52 -36.02 -14.62
C GLU A 262 -17.40 -34.89 -14.06
N GLY A 263 -18.28 -34.37 -14.91
CA GLY A 263 -19.24 -33.34 -14.53
C GLY A 263 -20.29 -33.87 -13.57
N LYS A 264 -20.39 -33.26 -12.37
CA LYS A 264 -21.54 -33.45 -11.48
C LYS A 264 -22.80 -32.86 -12.13
N GLY A 265 -23.71 -33.74 -12.53
CA GLY A 265 -25.02 -33.39 -13.07
C GLY A 265 -25.85 -32.57 -12.08
N LYS A 266 -26.52 -31.53 -12.58
CA LYS A 266 -27.61 -30.85 -11.89
C LYS A 266 -28.90 -31.63 -12.16
N GLY A 267 -29.53 -32.11 -11.09
CA GLY A 267 -30.87 -32.69 -11.12
C GLY A 267 -31.90 -31.65 -11.57
N LYS A 268 -32.88 -32.13 -12.33
CA LYS A 268 -34.12 -31.43 -12.66
C LYS A 268 -34.98 -31.25 -11.42
#